data_AF-A0A0R3TFG6-F1
#
_entry.id   AF-A0A0R3TFG6-F1
#
_cell.length_a   1.000
_cell.length_b   1.000
_cell.length_c   1.000
_cell.angle_alpha   90.00
_cell.angle_beta   90.00
_cell.angle_gamma   90.00
#
_symmetry.space_group_name_H-M   'P 1'
#
loop_
_entity.id
_entity.type
_entity.pdbx_description
1 polymer ?
#
loop_
_entity_poly.entity_id
_entity_poly.type
_entity_poly.pdbx_seq_one_letter_code
_entity_poly.pdbx_strand_id
1 'polypeptide(L)'
;MKAYNVFFELLTEDVSLRLTDKILPIPTPTHRIENSALLKTIALLIIHSKRTPEVMLVRQAFLEHLLALCLNSDVNRRSVLQMSVWQDWIIGLASLFPQNEQNSYATATVMEILRCLLFYALRFEFGGWRVWIDTLAILHSRISFEQFRRATHQQVCSHFLDAPH
;
A
#
# COMPACT_ATOMS: atom_id res chain seq x y z
N MET A 1 4.85 -17.08 -0.78
CA MET A 1 5.43 -16.38 -1.96
C MET A 1 4.79 -16.76 -3.31
N LYS A 2 4.59 -18.05 -3.64
CA LYS A 2 4.08 -18.50 -4.95
C LYS A 2 2.83 -17.77 -5.45
N ALA A 3 1.80 -17.66 -4.60
CA ALA A 3 0.55 -17.00 -4.96
C ALA A 3 0.75 -15.53 -5.34
N TYR A 4 1.59 -14.81 -4.59
CA TYR A 4 1.93 -13.42 -4.90
C TYR A 4 2.58 -13.30 -6.28
N ASN A 5 3.57 -14.14 -6.58
CA ASN A 5 4.27 -14.13 -7.86
C ASN A 5 3.29 -14.34 -9.03
N VAL A 6 2.37 -15.30 -8.90
CA VAL A 6 1.33 -15.53 -9.93
C VAL A 6 0.43 -14.30 -10.10
N PHE A 7 -0.01 -13.67 -9.00
CA PHE A 7 -0.81 -12.45 -9.11
C PHE A 7 -0.02 -11.29 -9.76
N PHE A 8 1.28 -11.19 -9.51
CA PHE A 8 2.12 -10.16 -10.11
C PHE A 8 2.35 -10.41 -11.61
N GLU A 9 2.61 -11.65 -12.02
CA GLU A 9 2.72 -12.04 -13.43
C GLU A 9 1.41 -11.78 -14.19
N LEU A 10 0.26 -12.06 -13.57
CA LEU A 10 -1.06 -11.75 -14.16
C LEU A 10 -1.35 -10.24 -14.19
N LEU A 11 -0.81 -9.46 -13.25
CA LEU A 11 -0.92 -8.00 -13.23
C LEU A 11 -0.19 -7.37 -14.42
N THR A 12 0.97 -7.92 -14.79
CA THR A 12 1.83 -7.42 -15.87
C THR A 12 1.67 -8.17 -17.19
N GLU A 13 0.84 -9.21 -17.24
CA GLU A 13 0.70 -10.16 -18.35
C GLU A 13 2.03 -10.79 -18.83
N ASP A 14 3.04 -10.85 -17.96
CA ASP A 14 4.33 -11.49 -18.22
C ASP A 14 4.40 -12.83 -17.46
N VAL A 15 3.74 -13.84 -18.01
CA VAL A 15 3.48 -15.12 -17.33
C VAL A 15 4.61 -16.10 -17.53
N SER A 16 5.17 -16.60 -16.41
CA SER A 16 6.17 -17.65 -16.43
C SER A 16 5.52 -19.05 -16.43
N LEU A 17 6.13 -20.00 -17.15
CA LEU A 17 5.65 -21.39 -17.20
C LEU A 17 5.96 -22.20 -15.91
N ARG A 18 6.67 -21.63 -14.95
CA ARG A 18 7.13 -22.32 -13.74
C ARG A 18 6.84 -21.51 -12.49
N LEU A 19 6.25 -22.17 -11.49
CA LEU A 19 6.07 -21.59 -10.17
C LEU A 19 7.42 -21.47 -9.46
N THR A 20 7.72 -20.26 -8.97
CA THR A 20 8.92 -19.97 -8.18
C THR A 20 8.57 -19.59 -6.74
N ASP A 21 9.35 -20.11 -5.81
CA ASP A 21 9.32 -19.73 -4.40
C ASP A 21 10.07 -18.44 -4.11
N LYS A 22 10.98 -18.04 -5.02
CA LYS A 22 11.74 -16.80 -4.90
C LYS A 22 10.86 -15.62 -5.28
N ILE A 23 11.04 -14.49 -4.59
CA ILE A 23 10.40 -13.23 -4.95
C ILE A 23 10.83 -12.87 -6.38
N LEU A 24 9.88 -12.46 -7.22
CA LEU A 24 10.19 -11.93 -8.54
C LEU A 24 11.09 -10.69 -8.45
N PRO A 25 11.97 -10.47 -9.45
CA PRO A 25 12.82 -9.29 -9.48
C PRO A 25 11.99 -8.00 -9.51
N ILE A 26 12.60 -6.88 -9.11
CA ILE A 26 11.96 -5.56 -9.22
C ILE A 26 11.60 -5.30 -10.70
N PRO A 27 10.36 -4.87 -11.01
CA PRO A 27 9.94 -4.63 -12.37
C PRO A 27 10.79 -3.56 -13.06
N THR A 28 11.17 -3.85 -14.30
CA THR A 28 11.94 -2.94 -15.15
C THR A 28 11.03 -1.86 -15.76
N PRO A 29 11.58 -0.78 -16.33
CA PRO A 29 10.77 0.28 -16.96
C PRO A 29 9.87 -0.16 -18.12
N THR A 30 10.12 -1.34 -18.70
CA THR A 30 9.29 -1.92 -19.75
C THR A 30 8.01 -2.57 -19.21
N HIS A 31 7.97 -2.91 -17.92
CA HIS A 31 6.78 -3.51 -17.32
C HIS A 31 5.63 -2.48 -17.24
N ARG A 32 4.42 -2.97 -17.51
CA ARG A 32 3.18 -2.21 -17.52
C ARG A 32 2.15 -2.88 -16.64
N ILE A 33 1.23 -2.07 -16.12
CA ILE A 33 0.04 -2.57 -15.44
C ILE A 33 -1.00 -2.85 -16.51
N GLU A 34 -1.17 -4.12 -16.86
CA GLU A 34 -2.15 -4.57 -17.86
C GLU A 34 -3.49 -4.90 -17.20
N ASN A 35 -3.46 -5.53 -16.01
CA ASN A 35 -4.66 -5.83 -15.23
C ASN A 35 -4.70 -5.08 -13.90
N SER A 36 -5.12 -3.81 -13.96
CA SER A 36 -5.13 -2.90 -12.80
C SER A 36 -6.01 -3.38 -11.63
N ALA A 37 -7.06 -4.16 -11.88
CA ALA A 37 -7.92 -4.71 -10.82
C ALA A 37 -7.14 -5.62 -9.85
N LEU A 38 -6.08 -6.29 -10.32
CA LEU A 38 -5.24 -7.13 -9.48
C LEU A 38 -4.45 -6.34 -8.43
N LEU A 39 -4.13 -5.06 -8.65
CA LEU A 39 -3.50 -4.23 -7.61
C LEU A 39 -4.36 -4.16 -6.34
N LYS A 40 -5.65 -3.84 -6.52
CA LYS A 40 -6.60 -3.77 -5.40
C LYS A 40 -6.77 -5.14 -4.76
N THR A 41 -6.89 -6.20 -5.55
CA THR A 41 -7.03 -7.57 -5.04
C THR A 41 -5.84 -7.97 -4.17
N ILE A 42 -4.61 -7.80 -4.67
CA ILE A 42 -3.38 -8.08 -3.92
C ILE A 42 -3.32 -7.26 -2.64
N ALA A 43 -3.58 -5.95 -2.72
CA ALA A 43 -3.56 -5.07 -1.56
C ALA A 43 -4.56 -5.50 -0.48
N LEU A 44 -5.82 -5.79 -0.85
CA LEU A 44 -6.84 -6.21 0.10
C LEU A 44 -6.56 -7.58 0.71
N LEU A 45 -5.98 -8.52 -0.05
CA LEU A 45 -5.52 -9.79 0.50
C LEU A 45 -4.45 -9.57 1.58
N ILE A 46 -3.49 -8.67 1.34
CA ILE A 46 -2.45 -8.33 2.32
C ILE A 46 -3.06 -7.67 3.57
N ILE A 47 -3.97 -6.71 3.37
CA ILE A 47 -4.59 -5.93 4.46
C ILE A 47 -5.45 -6.81 5.37
N HIS A 48 -6.22 -7.75 4.80
CA HIS A 48 -7.15 -8.58 5.55
C HIS A 48 -6.56 -9.92 6.02
N SER A 49 -5.38 -10.30 5.56
CA SER A 49 -4.71 -11.51 6.02
C SER A 49 -4.30 -11.42 7.48
N LYS A 50 -4.28 -12.56 8.18
CA LYS A 50 -3.64 -12.66 9.49
C LYS A 50 -2.19 -12.21 9.37
N ARG A 51 -1.72 -11.34 10.27
CA ARG A 51 -0.33 -10.89 10.27
C ARG A 51 0.59 -12.06 10.58
N THR A 52 1.32 -12.51 9.56
CA THR A 52 2.39 -13.52 9.65
C THR A 52 3.67 -12.95 9.04
N PRO A 53 4.84 -13.50 9.38
CA PRO A 53 6.10 -13.09 8.77
C PRO A 53 6.08 -13.17 7.23
N GLU A 54 5.46 -14.22 6.69
CA GLU A 54 5.32 -14.39 5.23
C GLU A 54 4.47 -13.27 4.60
N VAL A 55 3.33 -12.91 5.20
CA VAL A 55 2.49 -11.81 4.70
C VAL A 55 3.23 -10.48 4.78
N MET A 56 4.07 -10.27 5.79
CA MET A 56 4.88 -9.05 5.89
C MET A 56 5.94 -8.97 4.79
N LEU A 57 6.54 -10.09 4.40
CA LEU A 57 7.44 -10.17 3.23
C LEU A 57 6.70 -9.90 1.92
N VAL A 58 5.51 -10.49 1.75
CA VAL A 58 4.67 -10.23 0.56
C VAL A 58 4.26 -8.76 0.48
N ARG A 59 3.89 -8.15 1.61
CA ARG A 59 3.60 -6.71 1.68
C ARG A 59 4.77 -5.86 1.22
N GLN A 60 5.97 -6.18 1.71
CA GLN A 60 7.18 -5.45 1.34
C GLN A 60 7.46 -5.58 -0.17
N ALA A 61 7.47 -6.81 -0.69
CA ALA A 61 7.69 -7.06 -2.12
C ALA A 61 6.65 -6.35 -3.00
N PHE A 62 5.37 -6.39 -2.62
CA PHE A 62 4.30 -5.68 -3.33
C PHE A 62 4.51 -4.18 -3.36
N LEU A 63 4.90 -3.58 -2.24
CA LEU A 63 5.16 -2.15 -2.16
C LEU A 63 6.37 -1.74 -3.00
N GLU A 64 7.46 -2.52 -2.97
CA GLU A 64 8.65 -2.28 -3.80
C GLU A 64 8.33 -2.40 -5.29
N HIS A 65 7.56 -3.42 -5.70
CA HIS A 65 7.12 -3.61 -7.08
C HIS A 65 6.18 -2.50 -7.54
N LEU A 66 5.19 -2.12 -6.72
CA LEU A 66 4.26 -1.03 -7.03
C LEU A 66 4.99 0.31 -7.14
N LEU A 67 5.94 0.60 -6.24
CA LEU A 67 6.76 1.79 -6.32
C LEU A 67 7.56 1.83 -7.62
N ALA A 68 8.22 0.73 -7.99
CA ALA A 68 8.98 0.65 -9.23
C ALA A 68 8.10 0.83 -10.48
N LEU A 69 6.90 0.22 -10.51
CA LEU A 69 5.94 0.42 -11.60
C LEU A 69 5.52 1.89 -11.70
N CYS A 70 5.30 2.56 -10.57
CA CYS A 70 4.92 3.97 -10.52
C CYS A 70 6.06 4.92 -10.88
N LEU A 71 7.30 4.66 -10.47
CA LEU A 71 8.44 5.55 -10.76
C LEU A 71 8.77 5.57 -12.26
N ASN A 72 8.67 4.42 -12.93
CA ASN A 72 9.22 4.24 -14.26
C ASN A 72 8.23 4.49 -15.42
N SER A 73 6.96 4.83 -15.16
CA SER A 73 5.95 4.92 -16.22
C SER A 73 4.79 5.86 -15.90
N ASP A 74 4.60 6.89 -16.73
CA ASP A 74 3.41 7.77 -16.70
C ASP A 74 2.11 6.99 -16.91
N VAL A 75 2.13 5.99 -17.79
CA VAL A 75 0.97 5.13 -18.06
C VAL A 75 0.58 4.35 -16.80
N ASN A 76 1.54 3.84 -16.04
CA ASN A 76 1.28 3.13 -14.80
C ASN A 76 0.74 4.07 -13.72
N ARG A 77 1.33 5.26 -13.57
CA ARG A 77 0.81 6.30 -12.65
C ARG A 77 -0.63 6.65 -12.97
N ARG A 78 -0.93 6.91 -14.23
CA ARG A 78 -2.29 7.15 -14.72
C ARG A 78 -3.21 5.96 -14.43
N SER A 79 -2.78 4.73 -14.74
CA SER A 79 -3.56 3.52 -14.47
C SER A 79 -3.98 3.42 -13.00
N VAL A 80 -3.05 3.65 -12.07
CA VAL A 80 -3.35 3.67 -10.62
C VAL A 80 -4.31 4.81 -10.26
N LEU A 81 -4.09 6.02 -10.75
CA LEU A 81 -4.93 7.19 -10.43
C LEU A 81 -6.37 7.05 -10.94
N GLN A 82 -6.60 6.28 -12.01
CA GLN A 82 -7.93 6.02 -12.55
C GLN A 82 -8.67 4.89 -11.81
N MET A 83 -7.99 4.13 -10.95
CA MET A 83 -8.66 3.10 -10.15
C MET A 83 -9.57 3.71 -9.09
N SER A 84 -10.74 3.12 -8.89
CA SER A 84 -11.62 3.54 -7.80
C SER A 84 -10.98 3.31 -6.44
N VAL A 85 -11.06 4.33 -5.57
CA VAL A 85 -10.62 4.32 -4.17
C VAL A 85 -9.18 3.82 -3.98
N TRP A 86 -8.29 4.12 -4.92
CA TRP A 86 -6.88 3.69 -4.87
C TRP A 86 -6.18 4.11 -3.58
N GLN A 87 -6.49 5.32 -3.12
CA GLN A 87 -5.92 5.91 -1.92
C GLN A 87 -6.23 5.09 -0.66
N ASP A 88 -7.41 4.49 -0.58
CA ASP A 88 -7.86 3.75 0.60
C ASP A 88 -7.01 2.49 0.85
N TRP A 89 -6.77 1.71 -0.20
CA TRP A 89 -5.97 0.49 -0.10
C TRP A 89 -4.47 0.77 -0.14
N ILE A 90 -3.98 1.79 -0.86
CA ILE A 90 -2.56 2.18 -0.78
C ILE A 90 -2.20 2.62 0.64
N ILE A 91 -2.99 3.52 1.24
CA ILE A 91 -2.78 3.96 2.62
C ILE A 91 -2.97 2.79 3.59
N GLY A 92 -3.84 1.84 3.28
CA GLY A 92 -4.07 0.63 4.08
C GLY A 92 -2.86 -0.29 4.22
N LEU A 93 -1.88 -0.21 3.31
CA LEU A 93 -0.64 -0.99 3.37
C LEU A 93 0.39 -0.40 4.34
N ALA A 94 0.24 0.88 4.71
CA ALA A 94 1.12 1.54 5.67
C ALA A 94 0.80 1.14 7.11
N SER A 95 1.80 1.31 7.98
CA SER A 95 1.59 1.35 9.42
C SER A 95 1.64 2.81 9.88
N LEU A 96 0.50 3.41 10.21
CA LEU A 96 0.42 4.82 10.62
C LEU A 96 1.31 5.16 11.82
N PHE A 97 1.56 4.16 12.67
CA PHE A 97 2.47 4.25 13.79
C PHE A 97 3.37 3.01 13.82
N PRO A 98 4.45 3.01 13.02
CA PRO A 98 5.32 1.85 12.93
C PRO A 98 6.05 1.63 14.25
N GLN A 99 6.14 0.37 14.68
CA GLN A 99 6.82 -0.04 15.92
C GLN A 99 8.13 -0.80 15.66
N ASN A 100 8.44 -1.07 14.39
CA ASN A 100 9.64 -1.77 13.96
C ASN A 100 10.08 -1.26 12.58
N GLU A 101 11.32 -1.57 12.22
CA GLU A 101 11.92 -1.12 10.96
C GLU A 101 11.15 -1.59 9.73
N GLN A 102 10.64 -2.83 9.73
CA GLN A 102 9.86 -3.36 8.60
C GLN A 102 8.57 -2.55 8.35
N ASN A 103 7.89 -2.14 9.41
CA ASN A 103 6.72 -1.29 9.33
C ASN A 103 7.08 0.15 8.93
N SER A 104 8.19 0.68 9.43
CA SER A 104 8.70 2.00 9.03
C SER A 104 9.06 2.03 7.54
N TYR A 105 9.72 0.98 7.06
CA TYR A 105 10.06 0.80 5.66
C TYR A 105 8.80 0.77 4.78
N ALA A 106 7.83 -0.09 5.12
CA ALA A 106 6.58 -0.16 4.38
C ALA A 106 5.83 1.19 4.35
N THR A 107 5.78 1.91 5.48
CA THR A 107 5.18 3.25 5.53
C THR A 107 5.96 4.23 4.65
N ALA A 108 7.29 4.23 4.68
CA ALA A 108 8.10 5.09 3.82
C ALA A 108 7.86 4.79 2.33
N THR A 109 7.79 3.52 1.94
CA THR A 109 7.49 3.12 0.55
C THR A 109 6.09 3.56 0.12
N VAL A 110 5.07 3.46 1.00
CA VAL A 110 3.74 4.01 0.72
C VAL A 110 3.79 5.53 0.53
N MET A 111 4.49 6.25 1.41
CA MET A 111 4.63 7.71 1.26
C MET A 111 5.34 8.09 -0.04
N GLU A 112 6.30 7.29 -0.49
CA GLU A 112 7.00 7.51 -1.76
C GLU A 112 6.09 7.24 -2.98
N ILE A 113 5.26 6.20 -2.93
CA ILE A 113 4.21 5.96 -3.93
C ILE A 113 3.26 7.16 -3.98
N LEU A 114 2.75 7.61 -2.83
CA LEU A 114 1.87 8.78 -2.75
C LEU A 114 2.53 10.04 -3.31
N ARG A 115 3.81 10.28 -3.01
CA ARG A 115 4.58 11.42 -3.54
C ARG A 115 4.69 11.38 -5.06
N CYS A 116 4.98 10.20 -5.61
CA CYS A 116 5.07 9.99 -7.06
C CYS A 116 3.72 10.24 -7.75
N LEU A 117 2.63 9.68 -7.21
CA LEU A 117 1.29 9.86 -7.74
C LEU A 117 0.78 11.30 -7.60
N LEU A 118 1.08 11.97 -6.47
CA LEU A 118 0.76 13.37 -6.22
C LEU A 118 1.34 14.28 -7.30
N PHE A 119 2.65 14.17 -7.52
CA PHE A 119 3.35 14.99 -8.50
C PHE A 119 2.70 14.86 -9.87
N TYR A 120 2.42 13.63 -10.28
CA TYR A 120 1.81 13.36 -11.57
C TYR A 120 0.36 13.86 -11.65
N ALA A 121 -0.45 13.62 -10.61
CA ALA A 121 -1.83 14.07 -10.56
C ALA A 121 -1.95 15.60 -10.65
N LEU A 122 -1.11 16.35 -9.95
CA LEU A 122 -1.13 17.82 -10.01
C LEU A 122 -0.64 18.37 -11.35
N ARG A 123 0.33 17.71 -11.97
CA ARG A 123 0.99 18.23 -13.17
C ARG A 123 0.28 17.83 -14.47
N PHE A 124 -0.31 16.64 -14.52
CA PHE A 124 -0.75 16.02 -15.77
C PHE A 124 -2.22 15.55 -15.77
N GLU A 125 -2.90 15.45 -14.62
CA GLU A 125 -4.30 15.02 -14.57
C GLU A 125 -5.24 16.22 -14.33
N PHE A 126 -6.24 16.38 -15.21
CA PHE A 126 -7.24 17.43 -15.05
C PHE A 126 -8.04 17.21 -13.77
N GLY A 127 -8.03 18.19 -12.87
CA GLY A 127 -8.70 18.07 -11.58
C GLY A 127 -7.98 17.17 -10.56
N GLY A 128 -6.75 16.74 -10.82
CA GLY A 128 -5.98 15.88 -9.89
C GLY A 128 -5.80 16.48 -8.49
N TRP A 129 -5.84 17.81 -8.35
CA TRP A 129 -5.84 18.48 -7.05
C TRP A 129 -7.03 18.08 -6.15
N ARG A 130 -8.20 17.79 -6.73
CA ARG A 130 -9.39 17.38 -5.96
C ARG A 130 -9.19 15.99 -5.37
N VAL A 131 -8.72 15.05 -6.20
CA VAL A 131 -8.36 13.69 -5.78
C VAL A 131 -7.30 13.73 -4.67
N TRP A 132 -6.37 14.67 -4.76
CA TRP A 132 -5.37 14.84 -3.71
C TRP A 132 -5.94 15.39 -2.40
N ILE A 133 -6.83 16.38 -2.45
CA ILE A 133 -7.55 16.86 -1.26
C ILE A 133 -8.31 15.71 -0.59
N ASP A 134 -9.00 14.86 -1.36
CA ASP A 134 -9.68 13.68 -0.83
C ASP A 134 -8.70 12.69 -0.20
N THR A 135 -7.51 12.52 -0.81
CA THR A 135 -6.44 11.66 -0.27
C THR A 135 -5.94 12.17 1.09
N LEU A 136 -5.71 13.47 1.23
CA LEU A 136 -5.33 14.09 2.51
C LEU A 136 -6.44 13.97 3.55
N ALA A 137 -7.71 14.13 3.15
CA ALA A 137 -8.85 13.97 4.06
C ALA A 137 -8.95 12.53 4.59
N ILE A 138 -8.76 11.52 3.73
CA ILE A 138 -8.74 10.11 4.13
C ILE A 138 -7.56 9.82 5.06
N LEU A 139 -6.36 10.31 4.73
CA LEU A 139 -5.18 10.13 5.58
C LEU A 139 -5.39 10.76 6.96
N HIS A 140 -5.87 12.01 7.00
CA HIS A 140 -6.15 12.73 8.24
C HIS A 140 -7.19 11.98 9.08
N SER A 141 -8.32 11.57 8.47
CA SER A 141 -9.36 10.80 9.14
C SER A 141 -8.82 9.51 9.77
N ARG A 142 -8.00 8.75 9.03
CA ARG A 142 -7.37 7.53 9.54
C ARG A 142 -6.40 7.79 10.68
N ILE A 143 -5.58 8.84 10.59
CA ILE A 143 -4.65 9.23 11.67
C ILE A 143 -5.44 9.62 12.92
N SER A 144 -6.45 10.49 12.80
CA SER A 144 -7.28 10.92 13.93
C SER A 144 -7.98 9.75 14.60
N PHE A 145 -8.55 8.82 13.83
CA PHE A 145 -9.21 7.63 14.36
C PHE A 145 -8.24 6.73 15.13
N GLU A 146 -7.04 6.51 14.58
CA GLU A 146 -6.03 5.67 15.22
C GLU A 146 -5.47 6.31 16.50
N GLN A 147 -5.27 7.63 16.50
CA GLN A 147 -4.90 8.38 17.71
C GLN A 147 -5.97 8.26 18.79
N PHE A 148 -7.24 8.45 18.43
CA PHE A 148 -8.37 8.28 19.35
C PHE A 148 -8.37 6.88 19.96
N ARG A 149 -8.28 5.83 19.13
CA ARG A 149 -8.26 4.44 19.59
C ARG A 149 -7.12 4.16 20.58
N ARG A 150 -5.93 4.72 20.32
CA ARG A 150 -4.76 4.58 21.21
C ARG A 150 -4.95 5.30 22.54
N ALA A 151 -5.48 6.52 22.52
CA ALA A 151 -5.77 7.29 23.72
C ALA A 151 -6.79 6.56 24.61
N THR A 152 -7.87 6.02 24.01
CA THR A 152 -8.85 5.20 24.74
C THR A 152 -8.21 3.96 25.36
N HIS A 153 -7.35 3.26 24.61
CA HIS A 153 -6.66 2.07 25.12
C HIS A 153 -5.75 2.40 26.33
N GLN A 154 -5.06 3.55 26.29
CA GLN A 154 -4.22 4.01 27.40
C GLN A 154 -5.04 4.36 28.64
N GLN A 155 -6.17 5.06 28.48
CA GLN A 155 -7.09 5.42 29.57
C GLN A 155 -7.71 4.20 30.26
N VAL A 156 -8.09 3.18 29.48
CA VAL A 156 -8.62 1.92 30.04
C VAL A 156 -7.53 1.22 30.85
N CYS A 157 -6.30 1.13 30.31
CA CYS A 157 -5.20 0.46 31.00
C CYS A 157 -4.81 1.16 32.31
N SER A 158 -4.82 2.50 32.37
CA SER A 158 -4.57 3.25 33.60
C SER A 158 -5.65 3.03 34.65
N HIS A 159 -6.93 2.99 34.25
CA HIS A 159 -8.04 2.72 35.18
C HIS A 159 -8.00 1.33 35.82
N PHE A 160 -7.46 0.32 35.12
CA PHE A 160 -7.28 -1.03 35.69
C PHE A 160 -6.10 -1.12 36.67
N LEU A 161 -5.09 -0.25 36.54
CA LEU A 161 -3.95 -0.19 37.47
C LEU A 161 -4.29 0.56 38.77
N ASP A 162 -5.27 1.47 38.73
CA ASP A 162 -5.73 2.26 39.88
C ASP A 162 -6.94 1.63 40.62
N ALA A 163 -7.35 0.42 40.25
CA ALA A 163 -8.47 -0.27 40.90
C ALA A 163 -8.03 -0.81 42.28
N PRO A 164 -8.68 -0.42 43.39
CA PRO A 164 -8.33 -0.93 44.71
C PRO A 164 -8.58 -2.44 44.81
N HIS A 165 -7.60 -3.16 45.37
CA HIS A 165 -7.68 -4.58 45.71
C HIS A 165 -8.72 -4.87 46.81
#